data_AF-A0A7G5GRN3-F1
#
_entry.id   AF-A0A7G5GRN3-F1
#
_cell.length_a   1.000
_cell.length_b   1.000
_cell.length_c   1.000
_cell.angle_alpha   90.00
_cell.angle_beta   90.00
_cell.angle_gamma   90.00
#
_symmetry.space_group_name_H-M   'P 1'
#
loop_
_entity.id
_entity.type
_entity.pdbx_description
1 polymer ?
#
loop_
_entity_poly.entity_id
_entity_poly.type
_entity_poly.pdbx_seq_one_letter_code
_entity_poly.pdbx_strand_id
1 'polypeptide(L)' 'MNYNLYGLNSNDFEHLVQSLMQKILGTTALVFGAGKDGARELTFNGQAAFPNSTEQWNGYWVIQAKYKSKDDGTNDYA' A
#
# COMPACT_ATOMS: atom_id res chain seq x y z
N MET A 1 -10.08 15.91 11.69
CA MET A 1 -10.98 15.16 10.78
C MET A 1 -11.07 13.74 11.28
N ASN A 2 -12.27 13.18 11.38
CA ASN A 2 -12.49 11.79 11.76
C ASN A 2 -12.87 11.03 10.48
N TYR A 3 -11.96 10.23 9.94
CA TYR A 3 -12.22 9.44 8.74
C TYR A 3 -12.83 8.10 9.16
N ASN A 4 -14.07 7.82 8.71
CA ASN A 4 -14.68 6.53 8.94
C ASN A 4 -14.11 5.50 7.96
N LEU A 5 -13.13 4.72 8.41
CA LEU A 5 -12.48 3.68 7.61
C LEU A 5 -13.21 2.32 7.68
N TYR A 6 -14.25 2.19 8.49
CA TYR A 6 -14.97 0.91 8.70
C TYR A 6 -15.82 0.49 7.50
N GLY A 7 -16.10 1.40 6.55
CA GLY A 7 -16.88 1.13 5.34
C GLY A 7 -16.04 0.87 4.09
N LEU A 8 -14.70 0.86 4.19
CA LEU A 8 -13.84 0.63 3.03
C LEU A 8 -14.04 -0.80 2.51
N ASN A 9 -14.38 -0.92 1.23
CA ASN A 9 -14.24 -2.17 0.51
C ASN A 9 -12.80 -2.32 -0.03
N SER A 10 -12.49 -3.45 -0.66
CA SER A 10 -11.15 -3.72 -1.21
C SER A 10 -10.69 -2.64 -2.21
N ASN A 11 -11.58 -2.14 -3.07
CA ASN A 11 -11.25 -1.11 -4.06
C ASN A 11 -10.96 0.25 -3.39
N ASP A 12 -11.77 0.64 -2.41
CA ASP A 12 -11.56 1.89 -1.67
C ASP A 12 -10.27 1.83 -0.84
N PHE A 13 -9.96 0.67 -0.26
CA PHE A 13 -8.69 0.43 0.42
C PHE A 13 -7.50 0.56 -0.53
N GLU A 14 -7.58 0.00 -1.74
CA GLU A 14 -6.54 0.17 -2.76
C GLU A 14 -6.35 1.65 -3.09
N HIS A 15 -7.42 2.39 -3.42
CA HIS A 15 -7.31 3.82 -3.72
C HIS A 15 -6.71 4.63 -2.57
N LEU A 16 -7.03 4.29 -1.33
CA LEU A 16 -6.42 4.89 -0.14
C LEU A 16 -4.91 4.64 -0.10
N VAL A 17 -4.48 3.38 -0.26
CA VAL A 17 -3.05 3.03 -0.28
C VAL A 17 -2.31 3.78 -1.40
N GLN A 18 -2.87 3.81 -2.61
CA GLN A 18 -2.28 4.54 -3.73
C GLN A 18 -2.14 6.04 -3.44
N SER A 19 -3.17 6.65 -2.84
CA SER A 19 -3.16 8.07 -2.47
C SER A 19 -2.09 8.39 -1.40
N LEU A 20 -1.93 7.49 -0.42
CA LEU A 20 -0.88 7.62 0.60
C LEU A 20 0.51 7.49 -0.03
N MET A 21 0.71 6.53 -0.93
CA MET A 21 2.00 6.35 -1.60
C MET A 21 2.34 7.54 -2.50
N GLN A 22 1.38 8.11 -3.23
CA GLN A 22 1.59 9.34 -3.99
C GLN A 22 1.98 10.51 -3.08
N LYS A 23 1.39 10.60 -1.88
CA LYS A 23 1.73 11.64 -0.91
C LYS A 23 3.15 11.49 -0.35
N ILE A 24 3.63 10.26 -0.16
CA ILE A 24 4.94 9.96 0.43
C ILE A 24 6.05 9.98 -0.63
N LEU A 25 5.81 9.38 -1.79
CA LEU A 25 6.82 9.08 -2.82
C LEU A 25 6.76 10.02 -4.03
N GLY A 26 5.68 10.80 -4.17
CA GLY A 26 5.40 11.57 -5.38
C GLY A 26 4.71 10.75 -6.47
N THR A 27 4.14 11.43 -7.47
CA THR A 27 3.25 10.81 -8.47
C THR A 27 3.96 10.17 -9.66
N THR A 28 5.16 10.61 -10.03
CA THR A 28 5.78 10.28 -11.32
C THR A 28 6.54 8.95 -11.37
N ALA A 29 6.87 8.36 -10.23
CA ALA A 29 7.70 7.15 -10.16
C ALA A 29 6.94 5.90 -9.69
N LEU A 30 5.62 6.01 -9.51
CA LEU A 30 4.78 4.92 -9.02
C LEU A 30 4.18 4.13 -10.18
N VAL A 31 4.45 2.83 -10.21
CA VAL A 31 3.80 1.89 -11.13
C VAL A 31 2.84 1.02 -10.34
N PHE A 32 1.58 1.00 -10.77
CA PHE A 32 0.52 0.16 -10.21
C PHE A 32 0.30 -1.03 -11.14
N GLY A 33 0.51 -2.24 -10.64
CA GLY A 33 0.30 -3.48 -11.39
C GLY A 33 -0.73 -4.36 -10.70
N ALA A 34 -1.48 -5.16 -11.48
CA ALA A 34 -2.22 -6.28 -10.91
C ALA A 34 -1.23 -7.43 -10.67
N GLY A 35 -1.02 -7.80 -9.41
CA GLY A 35 -0.25 -8.96 -9.02
C GLY A 35 -0.91 -10.26 -9.50
N LYS A 36 -0.17 -11.35 -9.47
CA LYS A 36 -0.65 -12.67 -9.94
C LYS A 36 -1.89 -13.18 -9.19
N ASP A 37 -2.06 -12.76 -7.95
CA ASP A 37 -3.21 -13.04 -7.08
C ASP A 37 -4.35 -12.02 -7.22
N GLY A 38 -4.20 -11.04 -8.13
CA GLY A 38 -5.13 -9.94 -8.32
C GLY A 38 -4.93 -8.78 -7.35
N ALA A 39 -4.04 -8.89 -6.36
CA ALA A 39 -3.74 -7.79 -5.45
C ALA A 39 -2.88 -6.75 -6.19
N ARG A 40 -3.20 -5.46 -6.04
CA ARG A 40 -2.40 -4.42 -6.70
C ARG A 40 -1.08 -4.19 -5.98
N GLU A 41 0.01 -4.41 -6.70
CA GLU A 41 1.37 -4.15 -6.24
C GLU A 41 1.80 -2.75 -6.68
N LEU A 42 2.46 -2.04 -5.78
CA LEU A 42 3.00 -0.71 -6.05
C LEU A 42 4.52 -0.80 -6.04
N THR A 43 5.14 -0.33 -7.13
CA THR A 43 6.60 -0.30 -7.24
C THR A 43 7.07 1.12 -7.44
N PHE A 44 8.21 1.44 -6.84
CA PHE A 44 8.86 2.74 -6.91
C PHE A 44 10.36 2.54 -7.09
N ASN A 45 10.96 3.24 -8.06
CA ASN A 45 12.41 3.26 -8.22
C ASN A 45 12.93 4.67 -8.04
N GLY A 46 13.68 4.90 -6.98
CA GLY A 46 14.27 6.20 -6.69
C GLY A 46 14.54 6.42 -5.21
N GLN A 47 14.70 7.69 -4.88
CA GLN A 47 14.99 8.16 -3.54
C GLN A 47 13.77 8.88 -2.95
N ALA A 48 13.42 8.57 -1.71
CA ALA A 48 12.32 9.24 -0.99
C ALA A 48 12.64 9.40 0.50
N ALA A 49 12.06 10.44 1.11
CA ALA A 49 12.18 10.71 2.55
C ALA A 49 11.32 9.72 3.34
N PHE A 50 11.92 8.59 3.71
CA PHE A 50 11.29 7.50 4.44
C PHE A 50 12.35 6.77 5.29
N PRO A 51 11.99 6.28 6.50
CA PRO A 51 10.68 6.34 7.14
C PRO A 51 10.36 7.70 7.80
N ASN A 52 11.31 8.64 7.79
CA ASN A 52 11.17 9.96 8.40
C ASN A 52 11.83 11.04 7.53
N SER A 53 11.78 12.31 7.98
CA SER A 53 12.31 13.45 7.23
C SER A 53 13.84 13.55 7.21
N THR A 54 14.55 12.76 8.03
CA THR A 54 16.01 12.78 8.13
C THR A 54 16.68 11.66 7.34
N GLU A 55 15.94 10.60 7.02
CA GLU A 55 16.42 9.46 6.25
C GLU A 55 15.90 9.51 4.81
N GLN A 56 16.73 9.05 3.88
CA GLN A 56 16.36 8.93 2.47
C GLN A 56 16.77 7.57 1.93
N TRP A 57 15.82 6.65 1.91
CA TRP A 57 16.01 5.37 1.24
C TRP A 57 16.13 5.60 -0.27
N ASN A 58 17.06 4.89 -0.91
CA ASN A 58 17.31 4.94 -2.35
C ASN A 58 17.35 3.53 -2.91
N GLY A 59 16.60 3.27 -3.99
CA GLY A 59 16.63 2.00 -4.69
C GLY A 59 15.28 1.63 -5.29
N TYR A 60 15.07 0.32 -5.46
CA TYR A 60 13.82 -0.26 -5.93
C TYR A 60 12.98 -0.75 -4.75
N TRP A 61 11.72 -0.30 -4.71
CA TRP A 61 10.81 -0.52 -3.60
C TRP A 61 9.63 -1.33 -4.10
N VAL A 62 9.26 -2.34 -3.33
CA VAL A 62 8.05 -3.11 -3.52
C VAL A 62 7.14 -2.84 -2.33
N ILE A 63 5.97 -2.29 -2.60
CA ILE A 63 4.99 -1.91 -1.60
C ILE A 63 3.75 -2.77 -1.81
N GLN A 64 3.44 -3.57 -0.79
CA GLN A 64 2.28 -4.45 -0.77
C GLN A 64 1.41 -4.09 0.44
N ALA A 65 0.12 -3.92 0.19
CA ALA A 65 -0.89 -3.73 1.22
C ALA A 65 -2.01 -4.75 1.01
N LYS A 66 -2.48 -5.36 2.10
CA LYS A 66 -3.51 -6.40 2.05
C LYS A 66 -4.74 -5.95 2.83
N TYR A 67 -5.89 -5.88 2.15
CA TYR A 67 -7.18 -5.79 2.80
C TYR A 67 -7.54 -7.17 3.34
N LYS A 68 -7.58 -7.32 4.67
CA LYS A 68 -7.92 -8.58 5.32
C LYS A 68 -9.36 -8.54 5.82
N SER A 69 -10.12 -9.59 5.53
CA SER A 69 -11.37 -9.84 6.24
C SER A 69 -11.05 -10.22 7.69
N LYS A 70 -12.01 -10.05 8.61
CA LYS A 70 -11.82 -10.49 10.01
C LYS A 70 -11.58 -12.00 10.13
N ASP A 71 -11.99 -12.77 9.12
CA ASP A 71 -11.96 -14.24 9.13
C ASP A 71 -10.70 -14.81 8.44
N ASP A 72 -9.86 -13.97 7.80
CA ASP A 72 -8.63 -14.38 7.10
C ASP A 72 -7.48 -14.83 8.05
N GLY A 73 -7.80 -15.21 9.29
CA GLY A 73 -6.86 -15.54 10.35
C GLY A 73 -7.21 -16.75 11.21
N THR A 74 -8.39 -17.37 11.05
CA THR A 74 -8.69 -18.66 11.70
C THR A 74 -8.09 -19.78 10.87
N ASN A 75 -6.79 -20.01 11.04
CA ASN A 75 -6.25 -21.33 10.77
C ASN A 75 -6.80 -22.27 11.84
N ASP A 76 -7.70 -23.16 11.43
CA ASP A 76 -8.08 -24.36 12.15
C ASP A 76 -6.80 -25.12 12.53
N TYR A 77 -6.44 -25.08 13.81
CA TYR A 77 -5.60 -26.12 14.41
C TYR A 77 -6.56 -27.24 14.84
N ALA A 78 -6.79 -28.18 13.93
CA ALA A 78 -7.31 -29.51 14.23
C ALA A 78 -6.14 -30.48 14.40
#